data_AF-V4TK79-F1
#
_entry.id   AF-V4TK79-F1
#
_cell.length_a   1.000
_cell.length_b   1.000
_cell.length_c   1.000
_cell.angle_alpha   90.00
_cell.angle_beta   90.00
_cell.angle_gamma   90.00
#
_symmetry.space_group_name_H-M   'P 1'
#
loop_
_entity.id
_entity.type
_entity.pdbx_description
1 polymer ?
#
loop_
_entity_poly.entity_id
_entity_poly.type
_entity_poly.pdbx_seq_one_letter_code
_entity_poly.pdbx_strand_id
1 'polypeptide(L)'
;MAISGLAFSCKPQFSLRPSLFHCIRKARFGSVAAIETLDEPESLTKYNTYNSDNSPHKVGELDKKKPEWKKLNAKDLGISTSMIDKPTRKVLNGLKKKGYEVYLVGGCVRDLMLNRIPKDFDIITSAELKEVVRVFSQCEIVGKRFPICHVHFEDTIVEVSSFSTSGRRFSRDFKYEFQRPIGCDEKDFIRWRNCLQRDFTINGLMFDPYAKIIYDYIGGIEDIRKAKVQTVIPASTSFQEDCARILRAIRIAARLGFRFSRETAHFVKHLSPSILKLDRGRLLMEMNYMLAYGSAEASLRLLWKFGLLEVLLPIQAAYLVKHGFRRRDKRSNMLLSLFSNLDKLLAPDRPCHSSLWIAILAFHKALSDQPRDPLVVAVFSLAVYNGGDMLEAVKIARRINKSHDESFCELLEPRDLDFEALKHEVMDLAESSKGALSKMTDEYFVSQAMAGYSRAPFSDLVFIPLALYLKAIKIFECMRGGAERRFASKQGSKIDYESLAYGSPQEVRHTFARIVFDTVYPLDLTE
;
A
#
# COMPACT_ATOMS: atom_id res chain seq x y z
N MET A 1 17.17 22.55 51.85
CA MET A 1 18.28 22.78 50.90
C MET A 1 18.87 21.44 50.49
N ALA A 2 18.67 21.02 49.25
CA ALA A 2 19.52 20.09 48.49
C ALA A 2 18.94 19.99 47.07
N ILE A 3 19.74 20.41 46.09
CA ILE A 3 19.42 20.48 44.67
C ILE A 3 19.87 19.17 44.02
N SER A 4 19.00 18.52 43.24
CA SER A 4 19.37 17.40 42.38
C SER A 4 19.51 17.87 40.93
N GLY A 5 20.72 17.76 40.38
CA GLY A 5 21.03 18.05 38.98
C GLY A 5 20.87 16.82 38.09
N LEU A 6 20.08 16.97 37.01
CA LEU A 6 19.96 16.04 35.90
C LEU A 6 21.02 16.38 34.84
N ALA A 7 21.91 15.43 34.55
CA ALA A 7 22.84 15.52 33.42
C ALA A 7 22.30 14.72 32.23
N PHE A 8 21.99 15.43 31.14
CA PHE A 8 21.73 14.85 29.82
C PHE A 8 23.07 14.60 29.10
N SER A 9 23.30 13.37 28.64
CA SER A 9 24.42 13.04 27.76
C SER A 9 23.93 12.93 26.32
N CYS A 10 24.41 13.84 25.48
CA CYS A 10 24.20 13.88 24.04
C CYS A 10 25.08 12.82 23.34
N LYS A 11 24.51 12.05 22.41
CA LYS A 11 25.28 11.25 21.43
C LYS A 11 25.42 12.02 20.11
N PRO A 12 26.59 11.95 19.44
CA PRO A 12 26.91 12.85 18.32
C PRO A 12 26.26 12.42 17.00
N GLN A 13 25.80 13.42 16.25
CA GLN A 13 25.42 13.30 14.83
C GLN A 13 26.69 13.13 13.98
N PHE A 14 26.79 12.02 13.26
CA PHE A 14 27.78 11.87 12.20
C PHE A 14 27.20 12.41 10.89
N SER A 15 27.87 13.43 10.35
CA SER A 15 27.62 14.04 9.04
C SER A 15 28.01 13.07 7.92
N LEU A 16 27.07 12.70 7.06
CA LEU A 16 27.30 11.91 5.85
C LEU A 16 27.56 12.85 4.66
N ARG A 17 28.70 12.66 3.98
CA ARG A 17 29.04 13.31 2.70
C ARG A 17 28.51 12.48 1.53
N PRO A 18 28.15 13.11 0.38
CA PRO A 18 27.58 12.41 -0.77
C PRO A 18 28.63 11.94 -1.77
N SER A 19 28.32 10.87 -2.51
CA SER A 19 28.87 10.59 -3.85
C SER A 19 27.91 9.69 -4.62
N LEU A 20 27.25 10.20 -5.68
CA LEU A 20 27.65 10.07 -7.09
C LEU A 20 27.92 8.61 -7.51
N PHE A 21 26.95 7.97 -8.18
CA PHE A 21 27.08 7.46 -9.55
C PHE A 21 25.72 6.88 -10.02
N HIS A 22 25.25 7.41 -11.15
CA HIS A 22 24.07 6.97 -11.87
C HIS A 22 24.31 5.67 -12.62
N CYS A 23 23.35 4.74 -12.54
CA CYS A 23 23.19 3.70 -13.55
C CYS A 23 21.76 3.77 -14.08
N ILE A 24 21.56 4.57 -15.13
CA ILE A 24 20.28 4.77 -15.80
C ILE A 24 19.97 3.52 -16.63
N ARG A 25 18.98 2.74 -16.23
CA ARG A 25 18.26 1.84 -17.15
C ARG A 25 16.99 2.55 -17.62
N LYS A 26 16.94 2.89 -18.91
CA LYS A 26 15.70 3.30 -19.59
C LYS A 26 14.67 2.17 -19.43
N ALA A 27 13.67 2.38 -18.59
CA ALA A 27 12.47 1.56 -18.59
C ALA A 27 11.64 1.95 -19.82
N ARG A 28 11.44 1.00 -20.75
CA ARG A 28 10.44 1.15 -21.80
C ARG A 28 9.08 0.96 -21.16
N PHE A 29 8.22 1.96 -21.26
CA PHE A 29 6.80 1.84 -20.97
C PHE A 29 6.18 0.91 -22.02
N GLY A 30 5.92 -0.33 -21.64
CA GLY A 30 5.03 -1.20 -22.39
C GLY A 30 3.59 -0.86 -21.99
N SER A 31 2.80 -0.40 -22.95
CA SER A 31 1.34 -0.30 -22.83
C SER A 31 0.78 -1.64 -22.39
N VAL A 32 0.12 -1.68 -21.23
CA VAL A 32 -0.63 -2.87 -20.81
C VAL A 32 -1.85 -2.95 -21.74
N ALA A 33 -1.84 -3.93 -22.63
CA ALA A 33 -3.01 -4.31 -23.40
C ALA A 33 -4.15 -4.62 -22.42
N ALA A 34 -5.28 -3.94 -22.61
CA ALA A 34 -6.52 -4.24 -21.92
C ALA A 34 -6.89 -5.71 -22.20
N ILE A 35 -6.73 -6.57 -21.19
CA ILE A 35 -7.35 -7.89 -21.23
C ILE A 35 -8.82 -7.66 -20.87
N GLU A 36 -9.68 -7.86 -21.87
CA GLU A 36 -11.13 -7.82 -21.72
C GLU A 36 -11.56 -8.70 -20.53
N THR A 37 -12.20 -8.04 -19.58
CA THR A 37 -12.64 -8.64 -18.32
C THR A 37 -14.00 -9.29 -18.52
N LEU A 38 -13.99 -10.54 -18.97
CA LEU A 38 -15.19 -11.39 -18.93
C LEU A 38 -15.39 -11.89 -17.49
N ASP A 39 -16.35 -11.29 -16.79
CA ASP A 39 -16.88 -11.79 -15.53
C ASP A 39 -17.85 -12.94 -15.84
N GLU A 40 -17.57 -14.15 -15.35
CA GLU A 40 -18.61 -15.19 -15.29
C GLU A 40 -19.75 -14.75 -14.34
N PRO A 41 -21.02 -14.95 -14.71
CA PRO A 41 -22.14 -14.58 -13.85
C PRO A 41 -22.22 -15.50 -12.62
N GLU A 42 -22.40 -14.88 -11.45
CA GLU A 42 -22.73 -15.57 -10.20
C GLU A 42 -24.15 -16.16 -10.31
N SER A 43 -24.27 -17.47 -10.57
CA SER A 43 -25.52 -18.19 -10.38
C SER A 43 -25.87 -18.22 -8.89
N LEU A 44 -26.96 -17.55 -8.52
CA LEU A 44 -27.53 -17.51 -7.17
C LEU A 44 -27.84 -18.93 -6.66
N THR A 45 -26.96 -19.50 -5.84
CA THR A 45 -27.32 -20.60 -4.96
C THR A 45 -27.69 -20.01 -3.60
N LYS A 46 -28.98 -20.09 -3.24
CA LYS A 46 -29.50 -19.68 -1.94
C LYS A 46 -28.82 -20.49 -0.84
N TYR A 47 -28.08 -19.84 0.05
CA TYR A 47 -27.67 -20.43 1.33
C TYR A 47 -28.72 -20.05 2.38
N ASN A 48 -29.45 -21.05 2.87
CA ASN A 48 -30.40 -20.90 3.95
C ASN A 48 -29.69 -20.64 5.28
N THR A 49 -30.35 -19.81 6.08
CA THR A 49 -30.05 -19.42 7.46
C THR A 49 -29.83 -20.63 8.37
N TYR A 50 -28.71 -20.67 9.09
CA TYR A 50 -28.46 -21.66 10.14
C TYR A 50 -29.27 -21.29 11.39
N ASN A 51 -30.32 -22.08 11.68
CA ASN A 51 -30.79 -22.28 13.05
C ASN A 51 -29.93 -23.36 13.70
N SER A 52 -29.72 -23.22 15.00
CA SER A 52 -29.05 -24.15 15.89
C SER A 52 -29.71 -25.53 15.85
N ASP A 53 -28.95 -26.57 15.53
CA ASP A 53 -29.12 -27.89 16.15
C ASP A 53 -27.90 -28.80 15.91
N ASN A 54 -27.54 -29.52 16.96
CA ASN A 54 -26.40 -30.43 17.05
C ASN A 54 -26.65 -31.70 16.22
N SER A 55 -25.88 -31.91 15.14
CA SER A 55 -25.51 -33.24 14.63
C SER A 55 -24.37 -33.14 13.60
N PRO A 56 -23.47 -34.15 13.48
CA PRO A 56 -22.31 -34.07 12.60
C PRO A 56 -22.71 -34.45 11.17
N HIS A 57 -23.20 -33.49 10.41
CA HIS A 57 -23.45 -33.68 8.98
C HIS A 57 -22.16 -33.52 8.16
N LYS A 58 -21.73 -34.64 7.57
CA LYS A 58 -20.74 -34.71 6.49
C LYS A 58 -21.13 -33.76 5.36
N VAL A 59 -20.43 -32.64 5.26
CA VAL A 59 -20.43 -31.78 4.07
C VAL A 59 -19.62 -32.51 3.01
N GLY A 60 -20.23 -32.76 1.85
CA GLY A 60 -19.61 -33.46 0.73
C GLY A 60 -18.26 -32.85 0.35
N GLU A 61 -17.24 -33.70 0.33
CA GLU A 61 -15.93 -33.39 -0.25
C GLU A 61 -16.10 -33.04 -1.72
N LEU A 62 -16.07 -31.76 -2.05
CA LEU A 62 -15.58 -31.36 -3.36
C LEU A 62 -14.11 -31.76 -3.39
N ASP A 63 -13.82 -32.78 -4.17
CA ASP A 63 -12.52 -33.41 -4.39
C ASP A 63 -11.53 -32.40 -5.00
N LYS A 64 -11.10 -31.40 -4.22
CA LYS A 64 -9.99 -30.50 -4.58
C LYS A 64 -8.73 -31.34 -4.47
N LYS A 65 -8.27 -31.92 -5.59
CA LYS A 65 -6.94 -32.52 -5.72
C LYS A 65 -5.93 -31.65 -4.97
N LYS A 66 -5.31 -32.21 -3.92
CA LYS A 66 -4.26 -31.52 -3.17
C LYS A 66 -3.17 -31.11 -4.17
N PRO A 67 -2.67 -29.86 -4.12
CA PRO A 67 -1.66 -29.42 -5.06
C PRO A 67 -0.42 -30.32 -4.96
N GLU A 68 -0.03 -30.90 -6.08
CA GLU A 68 1.20 -31.68 -6.18
C GLU A 68 2.40 -30.77 -5.93
N TRP A 69 3.38 -31.28 -5.18
CA TRP A 69 4.62 -30.56 -4.90
C TRP A 69 5.44 -30.40 -6.19
N LYS A 70 5.79 -29.16 -6.53
CA LYS A 70 6.55 -28.83 -7.74
C LYS A 70 7.91 -28.26 -7.39
N LYS A 71 8.94 -28.78 -8.05
CA LYS A 71 10.31 -28.24 -8.06
C LYS A 71 10.62 -27.85 -9.49
N LEU A 72 10.70 -26.56 -9.76
CA LEU A 72 10.83 -26.02 -11.13
C LEU A 72 12.14 -25.25 -11.26
N ASN A 73 12.74 -25.28 -12.45
CA ASN A 73 13.91 -24.47 -12.72
C ASN A 73 13.54 -23.00 -12.74
N ALA A 74 14.29 -22.17 -12.02
CA ALA A 74 14.04 -20.73 -11.92
C ALA A 74 14.11 -20.03 -13.30
N LYS A 75 14.99 -20.51 -14.19
CA LYS A 75 15.16 -19.94 -15.53
C LYS A 75 13.90 -20.10 -16.39
N ASP A 76 13.22 -21.24 -16.29
CA ASP A 76 11.98 -21.54 -17.02
C ASP A 76 10.82 -20.63 -16.56
N LEU A 77 10.94 -20.07 -15.35
CA LEU A 77 10.01 -19.12 -14.76
C LEU A 77 10.49 -17.66 -14.89
N GLY A 78 11.50 -17.40 -15.72
CA GLY A 78 12.03 -16.06 -15.99
C GLY A 78 12.89 -15.47 -14.88
N ILE A 79 13.23 -16.24 -13.84
CA ILE A 79 13.99 -15.76 -12.69
C ILE A 79 15.48 -16.01 -12.88
N SER A 80 16.27 -14.94 -12.72
CA SER A 80 17.72 -14.98 -12.71
C SER A 80 18.28 -14.40 -11.42
N THR A 81 19.41 -14.93 -10.96
CA THR A 81 20.16 -14.41 -9.80
C THR A 81 20.64 -12.97 -9.98
N SER A 82 20.70 -12.47 -11.22
CA SER A 82 21.01 -11.07 -11.52
C SER A 82 19.90 -10.10 -11.12
N MET A 83 18.67 -10.60 -10.90
CA MET A 83 17.52 -9.79 -10.46
C MET A 83 17.53 -9.54 -8.95
N ILE A 84 18.38 -10.25 -8.20
CA ILE A 84 18.56 -10.05 -6.76
C ILE A 84 19.54 -8.90 -6.56
N ASP A 85 19.15 -7.93 -5.74
CA ASP A 85 19.97 -6.77 -5.41
C ASP A 85 21.28 -7.16 -4.69
N LYS A 86 22.25 -6.25 -4.72
CA LYS A 86 23.60 -6.49 -4.18
C LYS A 86 23.58 -6.74 -2.65
N PRO A 87 22.90 -5.92 -1.82
CA PRO A 87 22.73 -6.21 -0.39
C PRO A 87 22.20 -7.61 -0.10
N THR A 88 21.06 -7.99 -0.69
CA THR A 88 20.46 -9.32 -0.47
C THR A 88 21.39 -10.45 -0.90
N ARG A 89 22.08 -10.32 -2.04
CA ARG A 89 23.08 -11.32 -2.45
C ARG A 89 24.23 -11.44 -1.46
N LYS A 90 24.66 -10.36 -0.81
CA LYS A 90 25.73 -10.42 0.20
C LYS A 90 25.27 -11.19 1.44
N VAL A 91 24.05 -10.94 1.90
CA VAL A 91 23.45 -11.68 3.04
C VAL A 91 23.27 -13.16 2.70
N LEU A 92 22.70 -13.47 1.54
CA LEU A 92 22.57 -14.85 1.06
C LEU A 92 23.92 -15.57 1.02
N ASN A 93 24.96 -14.93 0.50
CA ASN A 93 26.30 -15.52 0.40
C ASN A 93 26.96 -15.70 1.77
N GLY A 94 26.78 -14.75 2.69
CA GLY A 94 27.32 -14.82 4.04
C GLY A 94 26.80 -16.04 4.80
N LEU A 95 25.49 -16.26 4.77
CA LEU A 95 24.85 -17.43 5.37
C LEU A 95 25.24 -18.73 4.66
N LYS A 96 25.25 -18.74 3.33
CA LYS A 96 25.60 -19.94 2.55
C LYS A 96 27.04 -20.40 2.82
N LYS A 97 27.99 -19.48 2.95
CA LYS A 97 29.40 -19.77 3.28
C LYS A 97 29.57 -20.42 4.66
N LYS A 98 28.63 -20.21 5.57
CA LYS A 98 28.60 -20.86 6.90
C LYS A 98 27.90 -22.21 6.89
N GLY A 99 27.45 -22.69 5.72
CA GLY A 99 26.81 -23.99 5.56
C GLY A 99 25.30 -23.98 5.73
N TYR A 100 24.68 -22.82 5.96
CA TYR A 100 23.24 -22.73 6.14
C TYR A 100 22.48 -22.81 4.80
N GLU A 101 21.28 -23.37 4.85
CA GLU A 101 20.32 -23.27 3.75
C GLU A 101 19.67 -21.89 3.77
N VAL A 102 19.44 -21.33 2.58
CA VAL A 102 18.86 -19.99 2.43
C VAL A 102 17.92 -19.97 1.23
N TYR A 103 16.79 -19.29 1.39
CA TYR A 103 15.76 -19.18 0.36
C TYR A 103 15.22 -17.75 0.35
N LEU A 104 14.94 -17.23 -0.83
CA LEU A 104 14.08 -16.08 -1.01
C LEU A 104 12.62 -16.54 -0.95
N VAL A 105 11.76 -15.77 -0.30
CA VAL A 105 10.36 -16.17 -0.04
C VAL A 105 9.39 -15.01 -0.14
N GLY A 106 8.10 -15.30 -0.21
CA GLY A 106 7.08 -14.26 -0.09
C GLY A 106 6.84 -13.47 -1.38
N GLY A 107 6.57 -12.18 -1.20
CA GLY A 107 6.22 -11.28 -2.29
C GLY A 107 7.33 -11.12 -3.32
N CYS A 108 8.60 -11.23 -2.90
CA CYS A 108 9.74 -11.05 -3.81
C CYS A 108 9.78 -12.14 -4.90
N VAL A 109 9.56 -13.41 -4.54
CA VAL A 109 9.57 -14.52 -5.52
C VAL A 109 8.44 -14.36 -6.52
N ARG A 110 7.23 -14.04 -6.03
CA ARG A 110 6.06 -13.77 -6.87
C ARG A 110 6.31 -12.61 -7.84
N ASP A 111 6.85 -11.51 -7.35
CA ASP A 111 7.08 -10.32 -8.17
C ASP A 111 8.15 -10.57 -9.23
N LEU A 112 9.23 -11.29 -8.89
CA LEU A 112 10.22 -11.75 -9.85
C LEU A 112 9.60 -12.65 -10.95
N MET A 113 8.72 -13.59 -10.59
CA MET A 113 8.02 -14.44 -11.57
C MET A 113 7.11 -13.64 -12.51
N LEU A 114 6.55 -12.52 -12.03
CA LEU A 114 5.73 -11.61 -12.82
C LEU A 114 6.55 -10.57 -13.58
N ASN A 115 7.88 -10.68 -13.57
CA ASN A 115 8.83 -9.69 -14.12
C ASN A 115 8.57 -8.27 -13.59
N ARG A 116 8.24 -8.17 -12.30
CA ARG A 116 8.02 -6.91 -11.56
C ARG A 116 9.14 -6.68 -10.55
N ILE A 117 9.33 -5.43 -10.15
CA ILE A 117 10.30 -5.05 -9.13
C ILE A 117 9.74 -5.42 -7.74
N PRO A 118 10.43 -6.27 -6.96
CA PRO A 118 10.08 -6.53 -5.57
C PRO A 118 10.18 -5.25 -4.73
N LYS A 119 9.30 -5.12 -3.73
CA LYS A 119 9.42 -4.02 -2.75
C LYS A 119 10.61 -4.24 -1.81
N ASP A 120 10.76 -5.48 -1.37
CA ASP A 120 11.71 -5.97 -0.39
C ASP A 120 12.08 -7.41 -0.77
N PHE A 121 13.20 -7.89 -0.23
CA PHE A 121 13.65 -9.27 -0.37
C PHE A 121 13.71 -9.92 1.01
N ASP A 122 12.82 -10.89 1.23
CA ASP A 122 12.76 -11.64 2.47
C ASP A 122 13.58 -12.93 2.33
N ILE A 123 14.51 -13.14 3.24
CA ILE A 123 15.30 -14.37 3.33
C ILE A 123 14.75 -15.25 4.45
N ILE A 124 14.63 -16.54 4.20
CA ILE A 124 14.50 -17.56 5.25
C ILE A 124 15.69 -18.50 5.23
N THR A 125 16.16 -18.89 6.41
CA THR A 125 17.35 -19.73 6.57
C THR A 125 17.17 -20.85 7.59
N SER A 126 17.99 -21.90 7.47
CA SER A 126 18.14 -22.95 8.48
C SER A 126 18.91 -22.50 9.71
N ALA A 127 19.61 -21.36 9.67
CA ALA A 127 20.26 -20.78 10.84
C ALA A 127 19.22 -20.31 11.87
N GLU A 128 19.52 -20.47 13.15
CA GLU A 128 18.82 -19.80 14.24
C GLU A 128 19.12 -18.29 14.21
N LEU A 129 18.20 -17.45 14.69
CA LEU A 129 18.39 -15.99 14.66
C LEU A 129 19.68 -15.54 15.39
N LYS A 130 20.03 -16.21 16.49
CA LYS A 130 21.29 -15.94 17.21
C LYS A 130 22.53 -16.28 16.38
N GLU A 131 22.44 -17.26 15.49
CA GLU A 131 23.52 -17.59 14.56
C GLU A 131 23.62 -16.56 13.45
N VAL A 132 22.48 -16.08 12.91
CA VAL A 132 22.46 -14.97 11.93
C VAL A 132 23.19 -13.75 12.48
N VAL A 133 22.91 -13.36 13.73
CA VAL A 133 23.61 -12.26 14.41
C VAL A 133 25.12 -12.50 14.55
N ARG A 134 25.58 -13.75 14.70
CA ARG A 134 27.02 -14.07 14.72
C ARG A 134 27.67 -13.98 13.33
N VAL A 135 26.89 -14.16 12.27
CA VAL A 135 27.39 -14.07 10.89
C VAL A 135 27.57 -12.62 10.45
N PHE A 136 26.71 -11.70 10.91
CA PHE A 136 26.70 -10.31 10.47
C PHE A 136 26.89 -9.34 11.64
N SER A 137 27.94 -8.50 11.57
CA SER A 137 28.29 -7.55 12.64
C SER A 137 27.21 -6.48 12.86
N GLN A 138 26.54 -6.03 11.80
CA GLN A 138 25.42 -5.08 11.86
C GLN A 138 24.10 -5.81 11.66
N CYS A 139 23.67 -6.53 12.69
CA CYS A 139 22.44 -7.29 12.67
C CYS A 139 21.74 -7.17 14.03
N GLU A 140 20.44 -6.93 14.01
CA GLU A 140 19.62 -6.89 15.21
C GLU A 140 18.40 -7.80 15.08
N ILE A 141 17.99 -8.42 16.19
CA ILE A 141 16.74 -9.18 16.25
C ILE A 141 15.62 -8.22 16.64
N VAL A 142 14.65 -8.06 15.76
CA VAL A 142 13.47 -7.22 15.99
C VAL A 142 12.21 -8.06 16.11
N GLY A 143 11.18 -7.50 16.72
CA GLY A 143 9.87 -8.14 16.85
C GLY A 143 9.78 -9.09 18.05
N LYS A 144 8.87 -8.80 18.99
CA LYS A 144 8.63 -9.66 20.15
C LYS A 144 7.86 -10.93 19.80
N ARG A 145 6.81 -10.77 18.97
CA ARG A 145 5.88 -11.86 18.63
C ARG A 145 6.37 -12.72 17.46
N PHE A 146 7.03 -12.11 16.50
CA PHE A 146 7.58 -12.74 15.30
C PHE A 146 9.01 -12.26 15.14
N PRO A 147 9.97 -12.86 15.88
CA PRO A 147 11.33 -12.39 15.86
C PRO A 147 11.98 -12.66 14.51
N ILE A 148 12.54 -11.62 13.89
CA ILE A 148 13.31 -11.67 12.65
C ILE A 148 14.61 -10.89 12.83
N CYS A 149 15.61 -11.17 12.01
CA CYS A 149 16.84 -10.40 11.96
C CYS A 149 16.73 -9.31 10.91
N HIS A 150 17.03 -8.07 11.29
CA HIS A 150 17.33 -6.99 10.37
C HIS A 150 18.85 -6.96 10.17
N VAL A 151 19.30 -7.36 8.99
CA VAL A 151 20.71 -7.26 8.61
C VAL A 151 20.91 -5.95 7.86
N HIS A 152 21.70 -5.05 8.44
CA HIS A 152 22.03 -3.77 7.83
C HIS A 152 23.20 -3.94 6.87
N PHE A 153 23.02 -3.47 5.64
CA PHE A 153 24.06 -3.47 4.63
C PHE A 153 23.99 -2.18 3.83
N GLU A 154 25.02 -1.34 3.96
CA GLU A 154 24.98 0.05 3.45
C GLU A 154 23.72 0.74 4.04
N ASP A 155 22.93 1.43 3.22
CA ASP A 155 21.69 2.09 3.66
C ASP A 155 20.43 1.20 3.50
N THR A 156 20.61 -0.11 3.31
CA THR A 156 19.52 -1.07 3.09
C THR A 156 19.40 -2.06 4.25
N ILE A 157 18.17 -2.42 4.59
CA ILE A 157 17.86 -3.48 5.56
C ILE A 157 17.37 -4.70 4.79
N VAL A 158 17.99 -5.85 5.06
CA VAL A 158 17.54 -7.15 4.54
C VAL A 158 16.94 -7.95 5.69
N GLU A 159 15.69 -8.37 5.53
CA GLU A 159 14.98 -9.18 6.51
C GLU A 159 15.37 -10.66 6.40
N VAL A 160 15.82 -11.24 7.52
CA VAL A 160 16.22 -12.64 7.61
C VAL A 160 15.41 -13.33 8.71
N SER A 161 14.68 -14.37 8.34
CA SER A 161 13.89 -15.21 9.23
C SER A 161 14.47 -16.62 9.34
N SER A 162 14.17 -17.33 10.43
CA SER A 162 14.56 -18.72 10.62
C SER A 162 13.37 -19.66 10.47
N PHE A 163 13.58 -20.87 9.95
CA PHE A 163 12.57 -21.93 9.97
C PHE A 163 12.09 -22.26 11.40
N SER A 164 12.93 -22.05 12.42
CA SER A 164 12.59 -22.34 13.82
C SER A 164 11.65 -21.28 14.43
N THR A 165 11.69 -20.03 13.95
CA THR A 165 10.78 -18.95 14.38
C THR A 165 9.33 -19.34 14.11
N SER A 166 9.10 -19.94 12.94
CA SER A 166 7.84 -20.52 12.51
C SER A 166 7.41 -21.74 13.34
N GLY A 167 8.32 -22.44 14.01
CA GLY A 167 7.98 -23.66 14.78
C GLY A 167 7.39 -23.39 16.17
N ARG A 168 7.84 -22.34 16.86
CA ARG A 168 7.61 -22.19 18.32
C ARG A 168 6.18 -21.89 18.77
N ARG A 169 5.29 -21.41 17.88
CA ARG A 169 3.89 -21.12 18.22
C ARG A 169 2.90 -22.17 17.74
N PHE A 170 3.25 -22.93 16.71
CA PHE A 170 2.30 -23.78 16.00
C PHE A 170 2.09 -25.17 16.62
N SER A 171 2.83 -25.53 17.68
CA SER A 171 2.59 -26.76 18.44
C SER A 171 1.38 -26.73 19.36
N ARG A 172 0.67 -25.60 19.53
CA ARG A 172 -0.48 -25.53 20.46
C ARG A 172 -1.87 -25.39 19.82
N ASP A 173 -2.00 -24.89 18.58
CA ASP A 173 -3.33 -24.46 18.06
C ASP A 173 -3.69 -24.87 16.62
N PHE A 174 -2.92 -25.73 15.93
CA PHE A 174 -3.34 -26.21 14.60
C PHE A 174 -4.52 -27.18 14.71
N LYS A 175 -5.74 -26.69 14.43
CA LYS A 175 -6.94 -27.55 14.24
C LYS A 175 -6.99 -28.28 12.90
N TYR A 176 -6.09 -27.94 11.96
CA TYR A 176 -5.94 -28.61 10.67
C TYR A 176 -4.71 -29.51 10.68
N GLU A 177 -4.91 -30.80 10.91
CA GLU A 177 -3.86 -31.80 10.79
C GLU A 177 -3.54 -32.05 9.31
N PHE A 178 -2.61 -31.26 8.76
CA PHE A 178 -1.98 -31.66 7.51
C PHE A 178 -1.05 -32.83 7.79
N GLN A 179 -1.46 -34.04 7.40
CA GLN A 179 -0.60 -35.22 7.47
C GLN A 179 0.67 -34.99 6.65
N ARG A 180 1.82 -35.35 7.23
CA ARG A 180 3.12 -35.33 6.54
C ARG A 180 2.97 -36.10 5.23
N PRO A 181 3.27 -35.49 4.06
CA PRO A 181 3.16 -36.20 2.79
C PRO A 181 4.06 -37.44 2.77
N ILE A 182 3.53 -38.55 2.26
CA ILE A 182 4.22 -39.84 2.24
C ILE A 182 5.48 -39.71 1.38
N GLY A 183 6.63 -40.17 1.89
CA GLY A 183 7.89 -40.16 1.15
C GLY A 183 8.61 -38.81 1.10
N CYS A 184 8.18 -37.78 1.85
CA CYS A 184 8.88 -36.49 1.87
C CYS A 184 10.17 -36.51 2.71
N ASP A 185 11.24 -35.96 2.14
CA ASP A 185 12.47 -35.71 2.88
C ASP A 185 12.26 -34.65 3.98
N GLU A 186 13.13 -34.62 4.98
CA GLU A 186 12.99 -33.71 6.13
C GLU A 186 13.07 -32.23 5.73
N LYS A 187 13.83 -31.91 4.66
CA LYS A 187 14.02 -30.53 4.21
C LYS A 187 12.77 -29.99 3.53
N ASP A 188 12.18 -30.79 2.64
CA ASP A 188 10.91 -30.52 1.99
C ASP A 188 9.79 -30.39 3.03
N PHE A 189 9.79 -31.25 4.06
CA PHE A 189 8.84 -31.13 5.16
C PHE A 189 8.96 -29.78 5.88
N ILE A 190 10.17 -29.34 6.22
CA ILE A 190 10.42 -28.03 6.85
C ILE A 190 9.99 -26.87 5.94
N ARG A 191 10.35 -26.91 4.65
CA ARG A 191 9.97 -25.88 3.67
C ARG A 191 8.46 -25.80 3.49
N TRP A 192 7.80 -26.93 3.29
CA TRP A 192 6.35 -27.02 3.16
C TRP A 192 5.64 -26.49 4.42
N ARG A 193 6.10 -26.88 5.61
CA ARG A 193 5.55 -26.39 6.87
C ARG A 193 5.64 -24.88 7.01
N ASN A 194 6.73 -24.27 6.54
CA ASN A 194 6.82 -22.80 6.47
C ASN A 194 5.80 -22.20 5.48
N CYS A 195 5.63 -22.83 4.31
CA CYS A 195 4.67 -22.36 3.31
C CYS A 195 3.22 -22.37 3.82
N LEU A 196 2.84 -23.37 4.63
CA LEU A 196 1.51 -23.48 5.23
C LEU A 196 1.14 -22.33 6.18
N GLN A 197 2.13 -21.63 6.74
CA GLN A 197 1.90 -20.54 7.70
C GLN A 197 1.66 -19.18 7.02
N ARG A 198 1.79 -19.14 5.69
CA ARG A 198 1.69 -17.92 4.91
C ARG A 198 0.24 -17.56 4.64
N ASP A 199 0.03 -16.29 4.30
CA ASP A 199 -1.29 -15.74 4.09
C ASP A 199 -1.93 -16.25 2.79
N PHE A 200 -1.21 -16.15 1.67
CA PHE A 200 -1.70 -16.47 0.34
C PHE A 200 -0.80 -17.46 -0.40
N THR A 201 -1.40 -18.28 -1.26
CA THR A 201 -0.71 -19.31 -2.07
C THR A 201 0.43 -18.72 -2.89
N ILE A 202 0.15 -17.59 -3.56
CA ILE A 202 1.10 -16.83 -4.38
C ILE A 202 2.29 -16.27 -3.58
N ASN A 203 2.19 -16.16 -2.25
CA ASN A 203 3.29 -15.74 -1.37
C ASN A 203 4.01 -16.92 -0.71
N GLY A 204 3.55 -18.16 -0.92
CA GLY A 204 4.17 -19.37 -0.38
C GLY A 204 5.13 -20.07 -1.33
N LEU A 205 5.70 -19.31 -2.28
CA LEU A 205 6.78 -19.78 -3.14
C LEU A 205 8.13 -19.57 -2.44
N MET A 206 9.04 -20.51 -2.65
CA MET A 206 10.42 -20.43 -2.14
C MET A 206 11.41 -20.58 -3.28
N PHE A 207 12.39 -19.69 -3.36
CA PHE A 207 13.42 -19.72 -4.38
C PHE A 207 14.80 -19.96 -3.74
N ASP A 208 15.47 -21.03 -4.18
CA ASP A 208 16.89 -21.27 -3.89
C ASP A 208 17.75 -20.69 -5.03
N PRO A 209 18.47 -19.58 -4.80
CA PRO A 209 19.28 -18.95 -5.85
C PRO A 209 20.54 -19.73 -6.22
N TYR A 210 20.97 -20.70 -5.40
CA TYR A 210 22.16 -21.52 -5.65
C TYR A 210 21.81 -22.78 -6.41
N ALA A 211 20.74 -23.47 -6.01
CA ALA A 211 20.21 -24.60 -6.75
C ALA A 211 19.46 -24.18 -8.04
N LYS A 212 19.06 -22.90 -8.12
CA LYS A 212 18.22 -22.33 -9.19
C LYS A 212 16.86 -23.05 -9.29
N ILE A 213 16.29 -23.39 -8.13
CA ILE A 213 15.03 -24.12 -8.01
C ILE A 213 14.00 -23.25 -7.30
N ILE A 214 12.78 -23.25 -7.83
CA ILE A 214 11.59 -22.72 -7.17
C ILE A 214 10.76 -23.89 -6.68
N TYR A 215 10.45 -23.85 -5.38
CA TYR A 215 9.61 -24.81 -4.70
C TYR A 215 8.20 -24.23 -4.57
N ASP A 216 7.22 -24.98 -5.05
CA ASP A 216 5.80 -24.70 -4.88
C ASP A 216 5.11 -25.92 -4.26
N TYR A 217 4.79 -25.82 -2.99
CA TYR A 217 4.15 -26.88 -2.22
C TYR A 217 2.64 -26.69 -2.05
N ILE A 218 2.10 -25.54 -2.48
CA ILE A 218 0.73 -25.12 -2.15
C ILE A 218 -0.06 -24.61 -3.37
N GLY A 219 0.52 -24.69 -4.57
CA GLY A 219 -0.14 -24.31 -5.82
C GLY A 219 -0.05 -22.82 -6.16
N GLY A 220 0.92 -22.10 -5.59
CA GLY A 220 1.09 -20.66 -5.81
C GLY A 220 1.34 -20.29 -7.27
N ILE A 221 2.05 -21.14 -8.03
CA ILE A 221 2.37 -20.86 -9.45
C ILE A 221 1.10 -20.90 -10.30
N GLU A 222 0.20 -21.83 -10.00
CA GLU A 222 -1.05 -21.94 -10.74
C GLU A 222 -1.99 -20.77 -10.44
N ASP A 223 -2.03 -20.32 -9.20
CA ASP A 223 -2.79 -19.12 -8.82
C ASP A 223 -2.20 -17.83 -9.42
N ILE A 224 -0.87 -17.72 -9.56
CA ILE A 224 -0.23 -16.64 -10.33
C ILE A 224 -0.69 -16.67 -11.79
N ARG A 225 -0.64 -17.84 -12.45
CA ARG A 225 -1.08 -17.99 -13.85
C ARG A 225 -2.55 -17.66 -14.05
N LYS A 226 -3.39 -17.98 -13.06
CA LYS A 226 -4.83 -17.66 -13.05
C LYS A 226 -5.15 -16.25 -12.56
N ALA A 227 -4.13 -15.43 -12.26
CA ALA A 227 -4.26 -14.10 -11.68
C ALA A 227 -5.22 -14.07 -10.46
N LYS A 228 -5.04 -15.02 -9.54
CA LYS A 228 -5.96 -15.30 -8.44
C LYS A 228 -5.28 -15.11 -7.07
N VAL A 229 -5.93 -14.38 -6.17
CA VAL A 229 -5.56 -14.32 -4.76
C VAL A 229 -6.38 -15.35 -4.00
N GLN A 230 -5.69 -16.32 -3.40
CA GLN A 230 -6.27 -17.39 -2.59
C GLN A 230 -5.44 -17.57 -1.32
N THR A 231 -6.11 -17.78 -0.19
CA THR A 231 -5.45 -18.08 1.08
C THR A 231 -4.85 -19.49 1.09
N VAL A 232 -3.77 -19.70 1.85
CA VAL A 232 -3.13 -21.03 1.94
C VAL A 232 -4.03 -22.04 2.65
N ILE A 233 -4.63 -21.63 3.75
CA ILE A 233 -5.66 -22.36 4.49
C ILE A 233 -7.05 -21.75 4.18
N PRO A 234 -8.17 -22.39 4.56
CA PRO A 234 -9.50 -21.84 4.35
C PRO A 234 -9.63 -20.38 4.81
N ALA A 235 -10.27 -19.54 4.01
CA ALA A 235 -10.23 -18.09 4.20
C ALA A 235 -10.93 -17.66 5.51
N SER A 236 -11.94 -18.41 5.94
CA SER A 236 -12.61 -18.24 7.23
C SER A 236 -11.62 -18.30 8.40
N THR A 237 -10.84 -19.37 8.48
CA THR A 237 -9.84 -19.59 9.52
C THR A 237 -8.69 -18.58 9.38
N SER A 238 -8.18 -18.41 8.16
CA SER A 238 -7.04 -17.51 7.89
C SER A 238 -7.29 -16.08 8.37
N PHE A 239 -8.49 -15.54 8.12
CA PHE A 239 -8.85 -14.18 8.50
C PHE A 239 -9.26 -14.05 9.98
N GLN A 240 -9.70 -15.14 10.62
CA GLN A 240 -9.93 -15.15 12.07
C GLN A 240 -8.62 -15.16 12.86
N GLU A 241 -7.60 -15.87 12.37
CA GLU A 241 -6.26 -15.88 12.97
C GLU A 241 -5.58 -14.51 12.90
N ASP A 242 -5.64 -13.87 11.73
CA ASP A 242 -5.11 -12.53 11.52
C ASP A 242 -6.00 -11.75 10.55
N CYS A 243 -6.85 -10.88 11.10
CA CYS A 243 -7.76 -10.05 10.31
C CYS A 243 -7.03 -9.01 9.43
N ALA A 244 -5.74 -8.72 9.68
CA ALA A 244 -4.95 -7.89 8.76
C ALA A 244 -4.76 -8.56 7.40
N ARG A 245 -4.90 -9.89 7.31
CA ARG A 245 -4.89 -10.62 6.03
C ARG A 245 -6.01 -10.17 5.10
N ILE A 246 -7.14 -9.65 5.60
CA ILE A 246 -8.21 -9.08 4.77
C ILE A 246 -7.68 -7.86 4.00
N LEU A 247 -7.04 -6.92 4.69
CA LEU A 247 -6.46 -5.73 4.07
C LEU A 247 -5.27 -6.09 3.16
N ARG A 248 -4.45 -7.07 3.55
CA ARG A 248 -3.38 -7.59 2.69
C ARG A 248 -3.93 -8.22 1.40
N ALA A 249 -5.07 -8.92 1.46
CA ALA A 249 -5.74 -9.48 0.28
C ALA A 249 -6.13 -8.36 -0.70
N ILE A 250 -6.78 -7.31 -0.20
CA ILE A 250 -7.17 -6.12 -0.98
C ILE A 250 -5.94 -5.47 -1.63
N ARG A 251 -4.90 -5.20 -0.82
CA ARG A 251 -3.64 -4.62 -1.29
C ARG A 251 -3.01 -5.45 -2.41
N ILE A 252 -2.90 -6.77 -2.23
CA ILE A 252 -2.27 -7.65 -3.22
C ILE A 252 -3.11 -7.71 -4.50
N ALA A 253 -4.43 -7.84 -4.37
CA ALA A 253 -5.35 -7.85 -5.51
C ALA A 253 -5.26 -6.54 -6.30
N ALA A 254 -5.29 -5.38 -5.62
CA ALA A 254 -5.15 -4.06 -6.25
C ALA A 254 -3.82 -3.91 -6.99
N ARG A 255 -2.70 -4.17 -6.30
CA ARG A 255 -1.35 -4.03 -6.87
C ARG A 255 -1.11 -4.95 -8.07
N LEU A 256 -1.59 -6.19 -8.01
CA LEU A 256 -1.33 -7.18 -9.06
C LEU A 256 -2.37 -7.18 -10.18
N GLY A 257 -3.56 -6.59 -9.94
CA GLY A 257 -4.72 -6.75 -10.83
C GLY A 257 -5.34 -8.15 -10.74
N PHE A 258 -5.16 -8.84 -9.62
CA PHE A 258 -5.63 -10.22 -9.42
C PHE A 258 -7.06 -10.23 -8.87
N ARG A 259 -7.82 -11.27 -9.21
CA ARG A 259 -9.18 -11.51 -8.69
C ARG A 259 -9.10 -12.40 -7.45
N PHE A 260 -10.07 -12.28 -6.55
CA PHE A 260 -10.19 -13.23 -5.44
C PHE A 260 -10.79 -14.55 -5.91
N SER A 261 -10.40 -15.66 -5.28
CA SER A 261 -11.19 -16.89 -5.35
C SER A 261 -12.61 -16.64 -4.78
N ARG A 262 -13.61 -17.43 -5.18
CA ARG A 262 -15.00 -17.27 -4.68
C ARG A 262 -15.07 -17.33 -3.15
N GLU A 263 -14.35 -18.28 -2.54
CA GLU A 263 -14.24 -18.43 -1.08
C GLU A 263 -13.57 -17.22 -0.43
N THR A 264 -12.43 -16.78 -0.96
CA THR A 264 -11.70 -15.62 -0.44
C THR A 264 -12.56 -14.35 -0.53
N ALA A 265 -13.24 -14.11 -1.65
CA ALA A 265 -14.13 -12.96 -1.85
C ALA A 265 -15.28 -12.96 -0.84
N HIS A 266 -15.89 -14.11 -0.61
CA HIS A 266 -16.96 -14.28 0.39
C HIS A 266 -16.47 -13.86 1.78
N PHE A 267 -15.37 -14.43 2.27
CA PHE A 267 -14.89 -14.13 3.62
C PHE A 267 -14.25 -12.75 3.77
N VAL A 268 -13.67 -12.17 2.71
CA VAL A 268 -13.24 -10.75 2.73
C VAL A 268 -14.43 -9.84 3.02
N LYS A 269 -15.60 -10.12 2.42
CA LYS A 269 -16.83 -9.34 2.65
C LYS A 269 -17.43 -9.62 4.03
N HIS A 270 -17.61 -10.89 4.39
CA HIS A 270 -18.33 -11.27 5.61
C HIS A 270 -17.54 -10.98 6.90
N LEU A 271 -16.21 -11.05 6.85
CA LEU A 271 -15.35 -10.76 8.00
C LEU A 271 -14.76 -9.34 7.95
N SER A 272 -15.18 -8.49 7.03
CA SER A 272 -14.71 -7.10 6.94
C SER A 272 -14.85 -6.30 8.25
N PRO A 273 -15.88 -6.47 9.10
CA PRO A 273 -15.97 -5.72 10.35
C PRO A 273 -14.88 -6.12 11.37
N SER A 274 -14.27 -7.31 11.22
CA SER A 274 -13.24 -7.78 12.14
C SER A 274 -11.96 -6.95 12.10
N ILE A 275 -11.73 -6.16 11.03
CA ILE A 275 -10.55 -5.29 10.93
C ILE A 275 -10.50 -4.24 12.05
N LEU A 276 -11.65 -3.89 12.65
CA LEU A 276 -11.72 -2.94 13.77
C LEU A 276 -11.02 -3.46 15.04
N LYS A 277 -10.69 -4.76 15.08
CA LYS A 277 -9.87 -5.35 16.16
C LYS A 277 -8.38 -5.05 16.00
N LEU A 278 -7.94 -4.57 14.84
CA LEU A 278 -6.55 -4.22 14.59
C LEU A 278 -6.19 -2.92 15.31
N ASP A 279 -4.94 -2.83 15.78
CA ASP A 279 -4.44 -1.57 16.28
C ASP A 279 -4.32 -0.51 15.17
N ARG A 280 -4.44 0.76 15.55
CA ARG A 280 -4.40 1.90 14.63
C ARG A 280 -3.12 1.93 13.79
N GLY A 281 -1.99 1.49 14.35
CA GLY A 281 -0.71 1.41 13.64
C GLY A 281 -0.73 0.38 12.51
N ARG A 282 -1.31 -0.80 12.76
CA ARG A 282 -1.47 -1.84 11.74
C ARG A 282 -2.42 -1.43 10.62
N LEU A 283 -3.53 -0.76 10.96
CA LEU A 283 -4.46 -0.20 9.97
C LEU A 283 -3.77 0.85 9.08
N LEU A 284 -3.07 1.80 9.71
CA LEU A 284 -2.32 2.84 9.00
C LEU A 284 -1.25 2.23 8.07
N MET A 285 -0.55 1.20 8.54
CA MET A 285 0.48 0.53 7.74
C MET A 285 -0.11 -0.11 6.47
N GLU A 286 -1.22 -0.86 6.59
CA GLU A 286 -1.88 -1.46 5.43
C GLU A 286 -2.45 -0.40 4.47
N MET A 287 -3.08 0.66 5.01
CA MET A 287 -3.55 1.81 4.22
C MET A 287 -2.40 2.51 3.49
N ASN A 288 -1.27 2.70 4.16
CA ASN A 288 -0.10 3.30 3.53
C ASN A 288 0.43 2.43 2.38
N TYR A 289 0.48 1.11 2.56
CA TYR A 289 0.89 0.22 1.47
C TYR A 289 -0.07 0.24 0.28
N MET A 290 -1.37 0.44 0.51
CA MET A 290 -2.37 0.56 -0.55
C MET A 290 -2.24 1.89 -1.31
N LEU A 291 -2.05 3.00 -0.60
CA LEU A 291 -2.15 4.35 -1.17
C LEU A 291 -0.81 4.98 -1.58
N ALA A 292 0.33 4.47 -1.11
CA ALA A 292 1.63 5.11 -1.31
C ALA A 292 2.58 4.35 -2.26
N TYR A 293 2.15 3.24 -2.86
CA TYR A 293 3.02 2.33 -3.63
C TYR A 293 2.54 2.07 -5.07
N GLY A 294 1.72 2.99 -5.62
CA GLY A 294 1.30 2.94 -7.03
C GLY A 294 0.11 2.01 -7.32
N SER A 295 -0.81 1.84 -6.38
CA SER A 295 -2.04 1.08 -6.57
C SER A 295 -3.23 1.63 -5.77
N ALA A 296 -3.20 2.94 -5.49
CA ALA A 296 -4.14 3.63 -4.64
C ALA A 296 -5.56 3.64 -5.21
N GLU A 297 -5.72 3.93 -6.50
CA GLU A 297 -7.03 3.98 -7.16
C GLU A 297 -7.70 2.61 -7.13
N ALA A 298 -6.96 1.57 -7.54
CA ALA A 298 -7.45 0.19 -7.53
C ALA A 298 -7.76 -0.29 -6.10
N SER A 299 -6.96 0.14 -5.12
CA SER A 299 -7.21 -0.16 -3.71
C SER A 299 -8.50 0.48 -3.22
N LEU A 300 -8.75 1.76 -3.52
CA LEU A 300 -9.99 2.45 -3.15
C LEU A 300 -11.21 1.78 -3.77
N ARG A 301 -11.14 1.35 -5.04
CA ARG A 301 -12.22 0.58 -5.68
C ARG A 301 -12.49 -0.74 -4.97
N LEU A 302 -11.46 -1.50 -4.61
CA LEU A 302 -11.65 -2.78 -3.91
C LEU A 302 -12.16 -2.57 -2.49
N LEU A 303 -11.65 -1.57 -1.75
CA LEU A 303 -12.19 -1.21 -0.44
C LEU A 303 -13.68 -0.84 -0.54
N TRP A 304 -14.08 -0.11 -1.57
CA TRP A 304 -15.49 0.22 -1.82
C TRP A 304 -16.33 -1.02 -2.17
N LYS A 305 -15.83 -1.85 -3.09
CA LYS A 305 -16.48 -3.09 -3.52
C LYS A 305 -16.82 -4.02 -2.35
N PHE A 306 -15.91 -4.14 -1.39
CA PHE A 306 -16.05 -5.03 -0.23
C PHE A 306 -16.61 -4.34 1.03
N GLY A 307 -16.93 -3.04 0.98
CA GLY A 307 -17.50 -2.29 2.10
C GLY A 307 -16.51 -1.94 3.21
N LEU A 308 -15.22 -2.03 2.93
CA LEU A 308 -14.16 -1.65 3.87
C LEU A 308 -13.94 -0.14 3.88
N LEU A 309 -14.27 0.55 2.78
CA LEU A 309 -14.10 2.01 2.69
C LEU A 309 -14.99 2.76 3.68
N GLU A 310 -16.19 2.26 3.96
CA GLU A 310 -17.13 2.84 4.93
C GLU A 310 -16.59 2.84 6.36
N VAL A 311 -15.67 1.91 6.64
CA VAL A 311 -15.03 1.76 7.95
C VAL A 311 -13.72 2.57 8.00
N LEU A 312 -12.91 2.48 6.95
CA LEU A 312 -11.56 3.06 6.95
C LEU A 312 -11.56 4.54 6.53
N LEU A 313 -12.38 4.92 5.56
CA LEU A 313 -12.43 6.28 5.01
C LEU A 313 -13.90 6.73 4.86
N PRO A 314 -14.66 6.84 5.96
CA PRO A 314 -16.10 7.10 5.93
C PRO A 314 -16.46 8.42 5.24
N ILE A 315 -15.61 9.44 5.35
CA ILE A 315 -15.80 10.73 4.65
C ILE A 315 -15.81 10.55 3.12
N GLN A 316 -14.91 9.72 2.59
CA GLN A 316 -14.82 9.44 1.17
C GLN A 316 -15.89 8.44 0.72
N ALA A 317 -16.26 7.48 1.58
CA ALA A 317 -17.40 6.62 1.32
C ALA A 317 -18.71 7.43 1.21
N ALA A 318 -18.92 8.41 2.09
CA ALA A 318 -20.08 9.30 2.07
C ALA A 318 -20.18 10.09 0.76
N TYR A 319 -19.04 10.55 0.24
CA TYR A 319 -18.95 11.16 -1.09
C TYR A 319 -19.41 10.19 -2.20
N LEU A 320 -18.88 8.97 -2.23
CA LEU A 320 -19.27 7.98 -3.24
C LEU A 320 -20.78 7.69 -3.21
N VAL A 321 -21.35 7.55 -2.01
CA VAL A 321 -22.80 7.30 -1.87
C VAL A 321 -23.62 8.51 -2.30
N LYS A 322 -23.25 9.73 -1.88
CA LYS A 322 -23.94 10.99 -2.24
C LYS A 322 -24.06 11.16 -3.75
N HIS A 323 -23.02 10.81 -4.49
CA HIS A 323 -22.98 10.91 -5.95
C HIS A 323 -23.46 9.63 -6.67
N GLY A 324 -24.12 8.69 -5.97
CA GLY A 324 -24.72 7.49 -6.54
C GLY A 324 -23.71 6.46 -7.08
N PHE A 325 -22.46 6.48 -6.60
CA PHE A 325 -21.39 5.59 -7.07
C PHE A 325 -21.55 4.18 -6.49
N ARG A 326 -21.94 3.23 -7.33
CA ARG A 326 -22.25 1.85 -6.89
C ARG A 326 -20.95 1.08 -6.57
N ARG A 327 -21.05 0.03 -5.75
CA ARG A 327 -19.87 -0.77 -5.30
C ARG A 327 -19.09 -1.47 -6.42
N ARG A 328 -19.73 -1.74 -7.56
CA ARG A 328 -19.11 -2.37 -8.75
C ARG A 328 -18.96 -1.39 -9.91
N ASP A 329 -19.10 -0.10 -9.65
CA ASP A 329 -19.06 0.92 -10.68
C ASP A 329 -17.66 1.06 -11.30
N LYS A 330 -17.63 1.17 -12.62
CA LYS A 330 -16.39 1.30 -13.41
C LYS A 330 -16.10 2.75 -13.78
N ARG A 331 -17.06 3.67 -13.60
CA ARG A 331 -16.84 5.10 -13.90
C ARG A 331 -15.72 5.69 -13.01
N SER A 332 -15.12 6.77 -13.48
CA SER A 332 -14.21 7.59 -12.66
C SER A 332 -14.95 8.75 -12.01
N ASN A 333 -14.27 9.42 -11.09
CA ASN A 333 -14.66 10.67 -10.44
C ASN A 333 -13.38 11.39 -9.99
N MET A 334 -13.48 12.62 -9.47
CA MET A 334 -12.29 13.40 -9.12
C MET A 334 -11.40 12.69 -8.09
N LEU A 335 -11.98 12.06 -7.05
CA LEU A 335 -11.24 11.28 -6.06
C LEU A 335 -10.38 10.19 -6.72
N LEU A 336 -11.00 9.35 -7.55
CA LEU A 336 -10.31 8.24 -8.21
C LEU A 336 -9.30 8.74 -9.25
N SER A 337 -9.59 9.84 -9.95
CA SER A 337 -8.66 10.46 -10.90
C SER A 337 -7.42 11.05 -10.21
N LEU A 338 -7.57 11.70 -9.05
CA LEU A 338 -6.44 12.16 -8.22
C LEU A 338 -5.51 10.99 -7.84
N PHE A 339 -6.10 9.89 -7.37
CA PHE A 339 -5.33 8.70 -6.99
C PHE A 339 -4.76 7.93 -8.19
N SER A 340 -5.43 7.94 -9.35
CA SER A 340 -4.89 7.41 -10.60
C SER A 340 -3.66 8.20 -11.05
N ASN A 341 -3.70 9.53 -10.94
CA ASN A 341 -2.55 10.38 -11.24
C ASN A 341 -1.42 10.21 -10.21
N LEU A 342 -1.73 10.00 -8.93
CA LEU A 342 -0.75 9.58 -7.93
C LEU A 342 -0.07 8.26 -8.35
N ASP A 343 -0.86 7.27 -8.77
CA ASP A 343 -0.34 5.94 -9.12
C ASP A 343 0.62 5.98 -10.33
N LYS A 344 0.40 6.88 -11.30
CA LYS A 344 1.32 7.10 -12.44
C LYS A 344 2.72 7.54 -12.00
N LEU A 345 2.85 8.18 -10.84
CA LEU A 345 4.12 8.74 -10.34
C LEU A 345 4.88 7.76 -9.44
N LEU A 346 4.19 6.77 -8.87
CA LEU A 346 4.73 5.89 -7.83
C LEU A 346 4.96 4.47 -8.33
N ALA A 347 5.78 3.73 -7.59
CA ALA A 347 6.00 2.31 -7.80
C ALA A 347 6.42 1.65 -6.48
N PRO A 348 6.47 0.30 -6.39
CA PRO A 348 6.88 -0.38 -5.16
C PRO A 348 8.24 0.03 -4.60
N ASP A 349 9.20 0.36 -5.47
CA ASP A 349 10.55 0.85 -5.17
C ASP A 349 10.64 2.38 -5.06
N ARG A 350 9.54 3.07 -5.35
CA ARG A 350 9.44 4.53 -5.40
C ARG A 350 8.16 5.00 -4.70
N PRO A 351 8.02 4.74 -3.37
CA PRO A 351 6.81 5.11 -2.64
C PRO A 351 6.77 6.60 -2.29
N CYS A 352 5.62 7.06 -1.82
CA CYS A 352 5.48 8.39 -1.22
C CYS A 352 5.28 8.34 0.30
N HIS A 353 5.56 9.46 0.98
CA HIS A 353 5.22 9.62 2.40
C HIS A 353 3.70 9.77 2.60
N SER A 354 3.17 9.25 3.71
CA SER A 354 1.73 9.18 3.96
C SER A 354 1.01 10.53 3.97
N SER A 355 1.72 11.60 4.33
CA SER A 355 1.18 12.96 4.32
C SER A 355 0.67 13.39 2.95
N LEU A 356 1.21 12.85 1.85
CA LEU A 356 0.78 13.19 0.49
C LEU A 356 -0.64 12.71 0.23
N TRP A 357 -0.92 11.42 0.39
CA TRP A 357 -2.27 10.89 0.14
C TRP A 357 -3.28 11.41 1.16
N ILE A 358 -2.87 11.68 2.41
CA ILE A 358 -3.73 12.35 3.40
C ILE A 358 -4.15 13.74 2.93
N ALA A 359 -3.20 14.52 2.39
CA ALA A 359 -3.51 15.85 1.87
C ALA A 359 -4.40 15.80 0.62
N ILE A 360 -4.22 14.81 -0.26
CA ILE A 360 -5.11 14.57 -1.40
C ILE A 360 -6.55 14.32 -0.93
N LEU A 361 -6.75 13.48 0.08
CA LEU A 361 -8.07 13.21 0.66
C LEU A 361 -8.73 14.47 1.23
N ALA A 362 -7.96 15.28 1.96
CA ALA A 362 -8.44 16.52 2.57
C ALA A 362 -8.79 17.58 1.50
N PHE A 363 -7.92 17.73 0.50
CA PHE A 363 -8.15 18.61 -0.65
C PHE A 363 -9.40 18.22 -1.44
N HIS A 364 -9.54 16.94 -1.77
CA HIS A 364 -10.74 16.43 -2.44
C HIS A 364 -12.00 16.71 -1.62
N LYS A 365 -11.95 16.50 -0.29
CA LYS A 365 -13.10 16.78 0.58
C LYS A 365 -13.47 18.27 0.57
N ALA A 366 -12.48 19.17 0.57
CA ALA A 366 -12.73 20.60 0.51
C ALA A 366 -13.46 21.00 -0.79
N LEU A 367 -13.01 20.47 -1.94
CA LEU A 367 -13.68 20.71 -3.23
C LEU A 367 -15.06 20.06 -3.31
N SER A 368 -15.24 18.87 -2.73
CA SER A 368 -16.53 18.19 -2.70
C SER A 368 -17.57 18.93 -1.85
N ASP A 369 -17.14 19.60 -0.77
CA ASP A 369 -18.01 20.44 0.05
C ASP A 369 -18.33 21.78 -0.61
N GLN A 370 -17.31 22.37 -1.24
CA GLN A 370 -17.39 23.67 -1.88
C GLN A 370 -16.68 23.61 -3.23
N PRO A 371 -17.42 23.29 -4.31
CA PRO A 371 -16.89 23.28 -5.66
C PRO A 371 -16.23 24.62 -5.99
N ARG A 372 -15.13 24.59 -6.76
CA ARG A 372 -14.35 25.79 -7.09
C ARG A 372 -14.17 25.95 -8.58
N ASP A 373 -13.85 27.18 -8.95
CA ASP A 373 -13.41 27.50 -10.29
C ASP A 373 -12.11 26.72 -10.65
N PRO A 374 -12.00 26.12 -11.85
CA PRO A 374 -10.79 25.46 -12.32
C PRO A 374 -9.53 26.33 -12.25
N LEU A 375 -9.65 27.64 -12.45
CA LEU A 375 -8.56 28.60 -12.33
C LEU A 375 -8.12 28.78 -10.88
N VAL A 376 -9.06 28.81 -9.92
CA VAL A 376 -8.75 28.83 -8.48
C VAL A 376 -7.95 27.58 -8.10
N VAL A 377 -8.36 26.41 -8.59
CA VAL A 377 -7.64 25.15 -8.33
C VAL A 377 -6.25 25.15 -8.99
N ALA A 378 -6.13 25.65 -10.22
CA ALA A 378 -4.85 25.80 -10.92
C ALA A 378 -3.88 26.69 -10.12
N VAL A 379 -4.34 27.88 -9.74
CA VAL A 379 -3.56 28.87 -8.99
C VAL A 379 -3.17 28.32 -7.61
N PHE A 380 -4.09 27.64 -6.92
CA PHE A 380 -3.79 26.96 -5.66
C PHE A 380 -2.67 25.93 -5.83
N SER A 381 -2.77 25.05 -6.84
CA SER A 381 -1.75 24.03 -7.09
C SER A 381 -0.38 24.64 -7.42
N LEU A 382 -0.33 25.66 -8.28
CA LEU A 382 0.89 26.36 -8.67
C LEU A 382 1.51 27.15 -7.52
N ALA A 383 0.71 27.71 -6.65
CA ALA A 383 1.21 28.39 -5.46
C ALA A 383 1.79 27.40 -4.45
N VAL A 384 1.14 26.26 -4.24
CA VAL A 384 1.72 25.16 -3.42
C VAL A 384 3.04 24.68 -4.02
N TYR A 385 3.14 24.59 -5.35
CA TYR A 385 4.37 24.25 -6.07
C TYR A 385 5.47 25.30 -5.86
N ASN A 386 5.15 26.58 -6.02
CA ASN A 386 6.08 27.71 -5.90
C ASN A 386 6.35 28.16 -4.45
N GLY A 387 5.88 27.39 -3.47
CA GLY A 387 6.13 27.68 -2.07
C GLY A 387 5.33 28.85 -1.49
N GLY A 388 4.22 29.24 -2.11
CA GLY A 388 3.33 30.30 -1.67
C GLY A 388 3.38 31.57 -2.52
N ASP A 389 4.18 31.62 -3.58
CA ASP A 389 4.22 32.77 -4.49
C ASP A 389 2.93 32.85 -5.33
N MET A 390 2.00 33.67 -4.85
CA MET A 390 0.69 33.84 -5.49
C MET A 390 0.76 34.63 -6.79
N LEU A 391 1.64 35.62 -6.86
CA LEU A 391 1.72 36.50 -8.02
C LEU A 391 2.26 35.73 -9.23
N GLU A 392 3.27 34.89 -9.02
CA GLU A 392 3.78 34.02 -10.07
C GLU A 392 2.78 32.91 -10.43
N ALA A 393 2.11 32.32 -9.43
CA ALA A 393 1.08 31.30 -9.68
C ALA A 393 -0.07 31.83 -10.56
N VAL A 394 -0.58 33.04 -10.29
CA VAL A 394 -1.64 33.66 -11.12
C VAL A 394 -1.15 33.97 -12.53
N LYS A 395 0.08 34.47 -12.69
CA LYS A 395 0.67 34.74 -14.01
C LYS A 395 0.77 33.47 -14.86
N ILE A 396 1.21 32.37 -14.26
CA ILE A 396 1.32 31.07 -14.95
C ILE A 396 -0.08 30.54 -15.26
N ALA A 397 -1.00 30.58 -14.30
CA ALA A 397 -2.35 30.04 -14.47
C ALA A 397 -3.14 30.74 -15.59
N ARG A 398 -3.03 32.05 -15.71
CA ARG A 398 -3.69 32.82 -16.78
C ARG A 398 -3.13 32.55 -18.18
N ARG A 399 -1.99 31.88 -18.30
CA ARG A 399 -1.41 31.43 -19.58
C ARG A 399 -1.82 30.01 -19.96
N ILE A 400 -2.61 29.34 -19.13
CA ILE A 400 -3.11 27.99 -19.42
C ILE A 400 -4.19 28.13 -20.49
N ASN A 401 -3.87 27.73 -21.72
CA ASN A 401 -4.80 27.70 -22.84
C ASN A 401 -5.54 26.36 -22.97
N LYS A 402 -5.37 25.48 -21.98
CA LYS A 402 -5.86 24.10 -22.02
C LYS A 402 -7.23 23.98 -21.34
N SER A 403 -8.11 23.19 -21.92
CA SER A 403 -9.40 22.85 -21.30
C SER A 403 -9.19 22.06 -20.01
N HIS A 404 -10.03 22.35 -19.02
CA HIS A 404 -10.14 21.55 -17.80
C HIS A 404 -11.07 20.36 -18.06
N ASP A 405 -11.02 19.35 -17.20
CA ASP A 405 -11.94 18.23 -17.25
C ASP A 405 -13.32 18.64 -16.70
N GLU A 406 -14.28 18.84 -17.60
CA GLU A 406 -15.66 19.24 -17.28
C GLU A 406 -16.50 18.12 -16.65
N SER A 407 -15.97 16.89 -16.55
CA SER A 407 -16.72 15.76 -15.97
C SER A 407 -16.79 15.78 -14.43
N PHE A 408 -16.01 16.64 -13.78
CA PHE A 408 -15.94 16.73 -12.32
C PHE A 408 -16.95 17.73 -11.74
N CYS A 409 -17.84 17.24 -10.88
CA CYS A 409 -18.83 18.08 -10.18
C CYS A 409 -18.22 19.01 -9.12
N GLU A 410 -16.96 18.78 -8.77
CA GLU A 410 -16.14 19.58 -7.88
C GLU A 410 -15.62 20.86 -8.55
N LEU A 411 -15.72 20.94 -9.88
CA LEU A 411 -15.31 22.09 -10.67
C LEU A 411 -16.53 22.86 -11.14
N LEU A 412 -16.52 24.18 -10.92
CA LEU A 412 -17.54 25.10 -11.41
C LEU A 412 -17.27 25.51 -12.86
N GLU A 413 -18.27 26.11 -13.50
CA GLU A 413 -18.02 26.82 -14.75
C GLU A 413 -17.01 27.96 -14.53
N PRO A 414 -16.03 28.14 -15.44
CA PRO A 414 -15.02 29.19 -15.31
C PRO A 414 -15.64 30.58 -15.22
N ARG A 415 -15.17 31.38 -14.25
CA ARG A 415 -15.57 32.76 -14.00
C ARG A 415 -14.41 33.70 -14.30
N ASP A 416 -14.73 34.90 -14.76
CA ASP A 416 -13.73 35.96 -14.92
C ASP A 416 -13.46 36.61 -13.55
N LEU A 417 -12.43 36.11 -12.86
CA LEU A 417 -12.03 36.59 -11.54
C LEU A 417 -10.86 37.57 -11.63
N ASP A 418 -11.03 38.74 -11.02
CA ASP A 418 -9.93 39.65 -10.78
C ASP A 418 -8.88 39.04 -9.82
N PHE A 419 -7.73 39.71 -9.68
CA PHE A 419 -6.63 39.18 -8.90
C PHE A 419 -6.96 39.01 -7.40
N GLU A 420 -7.69 39.96 -6.79
CA GLU A 420 -7.97 39.91 -5.35
C GLU A 420 -9.07 38.89 -5.02
N ALA A 421 -10.11 38.80 -5.87
CA ALA A 421 -11.13 37.77 -5.76
C ALA A 421 -10.52 36.37 -5.91
N LEU A 422 -9.67 36.17 -6.92
CA LEU A 422 -8.96 34.91 -7.16
C LEU A 422 -8.07 34.53 -5.97
N LYS A 423 -7.29 35.48 -5.45
CA LYS A 423 -6.45 35.29 -4.27
C LYS A 423 -7.28 34.92 -3.04
N HIS A 424 -8.41 35.59 -2.81
CA HIS A 424 -9.31 35.28 -1.70
C HIS A 424 -9.86 33.85 -1.79
N GLU A 425 -10.36 33.45 -2.96
CA GLU A 425 -10.87 32.09 -3.23
C GLU A 425 -9.79 31.01 -3.03
N VAL A 426 -8.56 31.28 -3.44
CA VAL A 426 -7.42 30.36 -3.25
C VAL A 426 -7.06 30.22 -1.76
N MET A 427 -7.06 31.31 -1.01
CA MET A 427 -6.80 31.29 0.43
C MET A 427 -7.92 30.57 1.20
N ASP A 428 -9.16 30.77 0.78
CA ASP A 428 -10.31 30.07 1.32
C ASP A 428 -10.22 28.57 1.04
N LEU A 429 -9.90 28.15 -0.19
CA LEU A 429 -9.66 26.73 -0.52
C LEU A 429 -8.54 26.10 0.32
N ALA A 430 -7.47 26.85 0.60
CA ALA A 430 -6.40 26.39 1.50
C ALA A 430 -6.92 26.18 2.92
N GLU A 431 -7.78 27.07 3.42
CA GLU A 431 -8.39 26.95 4.75
C GLU A 431 -9.43 25.82 4.80
N SER A 432 -10.28 25.68 3.78
CA SER A 432 -11.22 24.56 3.65
C SER A 432 -10.48 23.22 3.64
N SER A 433 -9.33 23.13 2.97
CA SER A 433 -8.49 21.92 2.94
C SER A 433 -7.93 21.57 4.32
N LYS A 434 -7.50 22.58 5.10
CA LYS A 434 -7.08 22.38 6.50
C LYS A 434 -8.24 21.97 7.40
N GLY A 435 -9.41 22.61 7.23
CA GLY A 435 -10.63 22.26 7.96
C GLY A 435 -11.07 20.83 7.66
N ALA A 436 -11.02 20.41 6.40
CA ALA A 436 -11.30 19.03 6.00
C ALA A 436 -10.32 18.04 6.63
N LEU A 437 -9.02 18.36 6.65
CA LEU A 437 -8.01 17.55 7.32
C LEU A 437 -8.29 17.41 8.83
N SER A 438 -8.69 18.50 9.50
CA SER A 438 -9.06 18.47 10.92
C SER A 438 -10.27 17.56 11.17
N LYS A 439 -11.29 17.61 10.30
CA LYS A 439 -12.47 16.73 10.39
C LYS A 439 -12.10 15.25 10.23
N MET A 440 -11.11 14.93 9.41
CA MET A 440 -10.63 13.55 9.22
C MET A 440 -9.87 13.00 10.45
N THR A 441 -9.47 13.85 11.38
CA THR A 441 -8.77 13.49 12.62
C THR A 441 -9.65 13.56 13.86
N ASP A 442 -10.95 13.80 13.69
CA ASP A 442 -11.91 14.01 14.77
C ASP A 442 -13.01 12.94 14.74
N GLU A 443 -13.17 12.22 15.85
CA GLU A 443 -14.08 11.07 15.96
C GLU A 443 -15.55 11.48 15.76
N TYR A 444 -15.95 12.70 16.15
CA TYR A 444 -17.30 13.20 15.93
C TYR A 444 -17.57 13.38 14.43
N PHE A 445 -16.70 14.08 13.70
CA PHE A 445 -16.91 14.29 12.26
C PHE A 445 -16.83 13.00 11.45
N VAL A 446 -15.92 12.09 11.81
CA VAL A 446 -15.77 10.77 11.18
C VAL A 446 -17.04 9.92 11.39
N SER A 447 -17.55 9.87 12.63
CA SER A 447 -18.77 9.12 12.93
C SER A 447 -20.02 9.69 12.27
N GLN A 448 -20.10 11.01 12.10
CA GLN A 448 -21.22 11.67 11.42
C GLN A 448 -21.17 11.51 9.89
N ALA A 449 -20.02 11.20 9.30
CA ALA A 449 -19.87 11.16 7.84
C ALA A 449 -20.84 10.17 7.17
N MET A 450 -21.10 9.02 7.82
CA MET A 450 -22.02 8.00 7.30
C MET A 450 -23.42 8.04 7.95
N ALA A 451 -23.70 8.98 8.86
CA ALA A 451 -24.95 9.03 9.63
C ALA A 451 -26.21 9.19 8.76
N GLY A 452 -26.09 9.83 7.59
CA GLY A 452 -27.17 9.99 6.62
C GLY A 452 -27.56 8.71 5.86
N TYR A 453 -26.87 7.58 6.09
CA TYR A 453 -27.04 6.36 5.31
C TYR A 453 -27.45 5.18 6.21
N SER A 454 -28.75 4.86 6.21
CA SER A 454 -29.38 3.90 7.13
C SER A 454 -28.85 2.46 7.11
N ARG A 455 -28.07 2.07 6.08
CA ARG A 455 -27.45 0.74 5.95
C ARG A 455 -25.93 0.76 6.07
N ALA A 456 -25.32 1.92 6.30
CA ALA A 456 -23.89 2.03 6.43
C ALA A 456 -23.43 1.57 7.82
N PRO A 457 -22.27 0.90 7.93
CA PRO A 457 -21.68 0.64 9.23
C PRO A 457 -21.33 1.97 9.91
N PHE A 458 -21.59 2.06 11.22
CA PHE A 458 -21.08 3.15 12.02
C PHE A 458 -19.58 2.96 12.24
N SER A 459 -18.79 4.01 12.01
CA SER A 459 -17.36 4.01 12.32
C SER A 459 -16.93 5.39 12.78
N ASP A 460 -16.36 5.44 13.98
CA ASP A 460 -15.65 6.57 14.58
C ASP A 460 -14.12 6.42 14.43
N LEU A 461 -13.67 5.54 13.54
CA LEU A 461 -12.26 5.16 13.43
C LEU A 461 -11.41 6.32 12.92
N VAL A 462 -10.68 6.95 13.84
CA VAL A 462 -9.57 7.86 13.51
C VAL A 462 -8.24 7.12 13.66
N PHE A 463 -7.55 6.92 12.54
CA PHE A 463 -6.24 6.25 12.52
C PHE A 463 -5.09 7.16 12.05
N ILE A 464 -5.37 8.42 11.69
CA ILE A 464 -4.35 9.41 11.33
C ILE A 464 -3.73 9.98 12.62
N PRO A 465 -2.44 9.72 12.93
CA PRO A 465 -1.81 10.27 14.12
C PRO A 465 -1.53 11.76 13.97
N LEU A 466 -1.46 12.49 15.09
CA LEU A 466 -1.14 13.92 15.13
C LEU A 466 0.14 14.27 14.35
N ALA A 467 1.18 13.43 14.43
CA ALA A 467 2.42 13.65 13.68
C ALA A 467 2.21 13.67 12.16
N LEU A 468 1.33 12.81 11.62
CA LEU A 468 1.01 12.81 10.20
C LEU A 468 0.11 13.98 9.83
N TYR A 469 -0.86 14.33 10.68
CA TYR A 469 -1.66 15.55 10.54
C TYR A 469 -0.78 16.80 10.40
N LEU A 470 0.17 17.00 11.32
CA LEU A 470 1.11 18.14 11.29
C LEU A 470 2.03 18.14 10.08
N LYS A 471 2.33 16.98 9.49
CA LYS A 471 3.08 16.91 8.22
C LYS A 471 2.19 17.24 7.02
N ALA A 472 0.96 16.76 6.99
CA ALA A 472 0.01 17.02 5.90
C ALA A 472 -0.41 18.49 5.86
N ILE A 473 -0.69 19.12 7.00
CA ILE A 473 -1.14 20.52 7.06
C ILE A 473 -0.09 21.50 6.49
N LYS A 474 1.20 21.20 6.63
CA LYS A 474 2.32 22.00 6.09
C LYS A 474 2.26 22.18 4.57
N ILE A 475 1.58 21.29 3.86
CA ILE A 475 1.37 21.41 2.41
C ILE A 475 0.52 22.67 2.12
N PHE A 476 -0.49 22.93 2.95
CA PHE A 476 -1.42 24.06 2.80
C PHE A 476 -0.99 25.33 3.54
N GLU A 477 -0.12 25.23 4.55
CA GLU A 477 0.37 26.39 5.31
C GLU A 477 1.26 27.35 4.50
N CYS A 478 1.90 26.87 3.43
CA CYS A 478 2.76 27.72 2.60
C CYS A 478 2.01 28.91 1.96
N MET A 479 0.68 28.83 1.87
CA MET A 479 -0.18 29.89 1.34
C MET A 479 -0.30 31.10 2.28
N ARG A 480 -0.05 30.96 3.59
CA ARG A 480 -0.14 32.08 4.56
C ARG A 480 1.17 32.84 4.75
N GLY A 481 2.30 32.33 4.24
CA GLY A 481 3.61 32.93 4.46
C GLY A 481 3.85 34.13 3.54
N GLY A 482 3.79 35.35 4.10
CA GLY A 482 4.41 36.52 3.48
C GLY A 482 5.92 36.31 3.28
N ALA A 483 6.56 37.19 2.52
CA ALA A 483 7.92 37.12 1.96
C ALA A 483 9.09 36.77 2.92
N GLU A 484 8.84 36.52 4.21
CA GLU A 484 9.83 36.27 5.27
C GLU A 484 9.94 34.80 5.73
N ARG A 485 9.10 33.87 5.26
CA ARG A 485 9.38 32.42 5.39
C ARG A 485 9.62 31.85 4.00
N ARG A 486 10.86 31.93 3.52
CA ARG A 486 11.27 31.37 2.21
C ARG A 486 11.09 29.84 2.19
N PHE A 487 9.89 29.39 1.87
CA PHE A 487 9.69 28.04 1.35
C PHE A 487 10.39 27.99 0.00
N ALA A 488 11.56 27.35 -0.07
CA ALA A 488 12.30 27.25 -1.33
C ALA A 488 11.48 26.48 -2.37
N SER A 489 11.33 27.07 -3.57
CA SER A 489 10.80 26.37 -4.74
C SER A 489 11.79 25.29 -5.17
N LYS A 490 11.27 24.18 -5.71
CA LYS A 490 12.12 23.10 -6.22
C LYS A 490 12.73 23.49 -7.56
N GLN A 491 14.04 23.35 -7.69
CA GLN A 491 14.72 23.48 -8.98
C GLN A 491 14.63 22.14 -9.73
N GLY A 492 13.96 22.13 -10.89
CA GLY A 492 13.84 20.97 -11.77
C GLY A 492 12.53 20.16 -11.62
N SER A 493 12.20 19.39 -12.66
CA SER A 493 10.92 18.67 -12.81
C SER A 493 10.95 17.20 -12.39
N LYS A 494 12.13 16.64 -12.07
CA LYS A 494 12.29 15.23 -11.68
C LYS A 494 11.97 15.03 -10.21
N ILE A 495 11.13 14.05 -9.90
CA ILE A 495 10.79 13.69 -8.51
C ILE A 495 12.02 13.08 -7.83
N ASP A 496 12.35 13.59 -6.65
CA ASP A 496 13.32 12.97 -5.74
C ASP A 496 12.56 11.99 -4.85
N TYR A 497 12.59 10.71 -5.22
CA TYR A 497 11.82 9.67 -4.53
C TYR A 497 12.31 9.39 -3.11
N GLU A 498 13.58 9.67 -2.80
CA GLU A 498 14.10 9.52 -1.45
C GLU A 498 13.49 10.61 -0.56
N SER A 499 13.61 11.87 -0.97
CA SER A 499 12.96 13.00 -0.29
C SER A 499 11.45 12.85 -0.18
N LEU A 500 10.79 12.30 -1.21
CA LEU A 500 9.35 12.05 -1.22
C LEU A 500 8.96 10.96 -0.21
N ALA A 501 9.72 9.88 -0.11
CA ALA A 501 9.49 8.80 0.85
C ALA A 501 9.70 9.25 2.31
N TYR A 502 10.69 10.12 2.56
CA TYR A 502 10.92 10.73 3.88
C TYR A 502 9.89 11.81 4.24
N GLY A 503 9.16 12.32 3.26
CA GLY A 503 8.15 13.35 3.46
C GLY A 503 8.73 14.75 3.59
N SER A 504 9.79 15.05 2.82
CA SER A 504 10.32 16.41 2.69
C SER A 504 9.22 17.37 2.25
N PRO A 505 8.96 18.48 2.97
CA PRO A 505 7.86 19.39 2.64
C PRO A 505 7.94 19.98 1.22
N GLN A 506 9.14 20.17 0.67
CA GLN A 506 9.33 20.68 -0.68
C GLN A 506 8.88 19.64 -1.72
N GLU A 507 9.34 18.40 -1.57
CA GLU A 507 9.08 17.33 -2.53
C GLU A 507 7.61 16.86 -2.49
N VAL A 508 7.04 16.79 -1.28
CA VAL A 508 5.63 16.44 -1.10
C VAL A 508 4.72 17.49 -1.72
N ARG A 509 4.99 18.79 -1.53
CA ARG A 509 4.22 19.88 -2.15
C ARG A 509 4.33 19.88 -3.67
N HIS A 510 5.54 19.70 -4.19
CA HIS A 510 5.79 19.58 -5.62
C HIS A 510 4.97 18.44 -6.25
N THR A 511 5.02 17.25 -5.62
CA THR A 511 4.28 16.07 -6.10
C THR A 511 2.78 16.25 -5.97
N PHE A 512 2.29 16.81 -4.85
CA PHE A 512 0.89 17.15 -4.64
C PHE A 512 0.35 18.09 -5.72
N ALA A 513 1.06 19.20 -5.96
CA ALA A 513 0.66 20.20 -6.95
C ALA A 513 0.56 19.60 -8.35
N ARG A 514 1.54 18.77 -8.73
CA ARG A 514 1.53 18.06 -10.01
C ARG A 514 0.32 17.15 -10.16
N ILE A 515 -0.02 16.36 -9.12
CA ILE A 515 -1.18 15.46 -9.14
C ILE A 515 -2.48 16.25 -9.32
N VAL A 516 -2.65 17.33 -8.56
CA VAL A 516 -3.85 18.18 -8.66
C VAL A 516 -3.95 18.79 -10.06
N PHE A 517 -2.87 19.37 -10.56
CA PHE A 517 -2.83 20.00 -11.87
C PHE A 517 -3.11 19.00 -13.00
N ASP A 518 -2.44 17.85 -13.01
CA ASP A 518 -2.62 16.78 -14.00
C ASP A 518 -4.02 16.12 -13.91
N THR A 519 -4.74 16.33 -12.79
CA THR A 519 -6.13 15.89 -12.65
C THR A 519 -7.10 16.88 -13.26
N VAL A 520 -6.93 18.18 -12.98
CA VAL A 520 -7.83 19.22 -13.50
C VAL A 520 -7.59 19.49 -14.99
N TYR A 521 -6.33 19.45 -15.43
CA TYR A 521 -5.91 19.72 -16.80
C TYR A 521 -5.17 18.50 -17.38
N PRO A 522 -5.87 17.37 -17.60
CA PRO A 522 -5.26 16.10 -17.99
C PRO A 522 -4.49 16.23 -19.30
N LEU A 523 -3.22 15.80 -19.34
CA LEU A 523 -2.44 15.72 -20.59
C LEU A 523 -3.20 14.82 -21.57
N ASP A 524 -3.77 15.41 -22.63
CA ASP A 524 -4.35 14.63 -23.71
C ASP A 524 -3.28 13.67 -24.20
N LEU A 525 -3.55 12.36 -24.11
CA LEU A 525 -2.69 11.32 -24.66
C LEU A 525 -2.87 11.18 -26.18
N THR A 526 -3.46 12.19 -26.82
CA THR A 526 -3.75 12.27 -28.24
C THR A 526 -3.12 13.52 -28.85
N GLU A 527 -1.79 13.61 -28.77
CA GLU A 527 -0.94 14.24 -29.78
C GLU A 527 0.35 13.42 -29.95
#